data_AF-A0A7C9CDD7-F1
#
_entry.id   AF-A0A7C9CDD7-F1
#
_cell.length_a   1.000
_cell.length_b   1.000
_cell.length_c   1.000
_cell.angle_alpha   90.00
_cell.angle_beta   90.00
_cell.angle_gamma   90.00
#
_symmetry.space_group_name_H-M   'P 1'
#
loop_
_entity.id
_entity.type
_entity.pdbx_description
1 polymer ?
#
loop_
_entity_poly.entity_id
_entity_poly.type
_entity_poly.pdbx_seq_one_letter_code
_entity_poly.pdbx_strand_id
1 'polypeptide(L)'
;VFSQQSTFFTKQGATLNRSVGSSFVVPPASLQSMIGLSIVVVIPIYDRAFVPIAGALTGRPAGITTLQRIGIGLFISIICMVVAAVVEKKRLNTALEHGLIDLPNTTIPMSIWWLLPQYISFGIAEAFTMVGLQEFFYDQVPNELRSVGLSLYLSVFGVGSLLSSLLV
;
A
#
# COMPACT_ATOMS: atom_id res chain seq x y z
N VAL A 1 -7.86 2.28 1.86
CA VAL A 1 -6.68 1.49 1.42
C VAL A 1 -5.77 1.13 2.59
N PHE A 2 -5.32 2.10 3.39
CA PHE A 2 -4.36 1.89 4.48
C PHE A 2 -4.71 0.75 5.47
N SER A 3 -5.96 0.65 5.90
CA SER A 3 -6.44 -0.41 6.80
C SER A 3 -6.41 -1.82 6.17
N GLN A 4 -6.49 -1.92 4.85
CA GLN A 4 -6.69 -3.19 4.14
C GLN A 4 -5.46 -4.09 4.19
N GLN A 5 -4.26 -3.49 4.20
CA GLN A 5 -2.99 -4.22 4.19
C GLN A 5 -2.75 -5.09 5.42
N SER A 6 -3.18 -4.63 6.60
CA SER A 6 -3.08 -5.37 7.86
C SER A 6 -4.27 -6.29 8.11
N THR A 7 -5.43 -5.97 7.53
CA THR A 7 -6.69 -6.70 7.74
C THR A 7 -7.03 -7.62 6.56
N PHE A 8 -7.77 -7.13 5.57
CA PHE A 8 -8.32 -7.91 4.46
C PHE A 8 -7.22 -8.65 3.68
N PHE A 9 -6.10 -8.02 3.36
CA PHE A 9 -5.02 -8.67 2.61
C PHE A 9 -4.42 -9.85 3.38
N THR A 10 -4.24 -9.69 4.69
CA THR A 10 -3.76 -10.77 5.57
C THR A 10 -4.78 -11.93 5.63
N LYS A 11 -6.07 -11.62 5.75
CA LYS A 11 -7.15 -12.62 5.76
C LYS A 11 -7.27 -13.35 4.42
N GLN A 12 -7.19 -12.61 3.32
CA GLN A 12 -7.15 -13.15 1.96
C GLN A 12 -5.97 -14.13 1.82
N GLY A 13 -4.76 -13.71 2.21
CA GLY A 13 -3.56 -14.55 2.16
C GLY A 13 -3.63 -15.81 3.02
N ALA A 14 -4.38 -15.79 4.13
CA ALA A 14 -4.60 -16.97 4.96
C ALA A 14 -5.39 -18.09 4.24
N THR A 15 -6.20 -17.74 3.24
CA THR A 15 -7.00 -18.70 2.45
C THR A 15 -6.24 -19.31 1.26
N LEU A 16 -5.06 -18.77 0.92
CA LEU A 16 -4.28 -19.17 -0.25
C LEU A 16 -3.31 -20.31 0.06
N ASN A 17 -2.75 -20.91 -0.98
CA ASN A 17 -1.64 -21.84 -0.82
C ASN A 17 -0.36 -21.07 -0.48
N ARG A 18 0.19 -21.37 0.70
CA ARG A 18 1.34 -20.68 1.31
C ARG A 18 2.61 -21.52 1.32
N SER A 19 2.59 -22.73 0.75
CA SER A 19 3.76 -23.59 0.73
C SER A 19 4.82 -23.06 -0.25
N VAL A 20 6.07 -23.09 0.20
CA VAL A 20 7.26 -22.83 -0.61
C VAL A 20 8.14 -24.07 -0.53
N GLY A 21 8.23 -24.81 -1.62
CA GLY A 21 8.85 -26.14 -1.63
C GLY A 21 8.03 -27.14 -0.80
N SER A 22 8.73 -28.08 -0.16
CA SER A 22 8.10 -29.23 0.52
C SER A 22 7.77 -29.01 2.00
N SER A 23 8.39 -28.05 2.68
CA SER A 23 8.30 -27.92 4.15
C SER A 23 8.01 -26.53 4.69
N PHE A 24 8.24 -25.47 3.91
CA PHE A 24 8.09 -24.10 4.41
C PHE A 24 6.70 -23.55 4.11
N VAL A 25 6.04 -22.98 5.11
CA VAL A 25 4.73 -22.33 4.98
C VAL A 25 4.88 -20.86 5.34
N VAL A 26 4.65 -19.98 4.37
CA VAL A 26 4.77 -18.53 4.55
C VAL A 26 3.64 -18.03 5.45
N PRO A 27 3.94 -17.27 6.52
CA PRO A 27 2.90 -16.58 7.29
C PRO A 27 2.25 -15.47 6.43
N PRO A 28 0.91 -15.37 6.33
CA PRO A 28 0.27 -14.35 5.49
C PRO A 28 0.71 -12.92 5.82
N ALA A 29 0.84 -12.62 7.11
CA ALA A 29 1.25 -11.31 7.59
C ALA A 29 2.69 -10.95 7.20
N SER A 30 3.56 -11.93 6.89
CA SER A 30 4.95 -11.64 6.48
C SER A 30 5.00 -10.92 5.13
N LEU A 31 3.95 -10.98 4.31
CA LEU A 31 3.86 -10.21 3.06
C LEU A 31 3.85 -8.68 3.29
N GLN A 32 3.49 -8.21 4.49
CA GLN A 32 3.60 -6.78 4.83
C GLN A 32 5.04 -6.27 4.74
N SER A 33 6.05 -7.14 4.91
CA SER A 33 7.46 -6.77 4.70
C SER A 33 7.75 -6.27 3.28
N MET A 34 6.95 -6.68 2.29
CA MET A 34 7.08 -6.23 0.90
C MET A 34 6.76 -4.76 0.74
N ILE A 35 5.94 -4.18 1.62
CA ILE A 35 5.66 -2.74 1.66
C ILE A 35 6.94 -1.99 2.02
N GLY A 36 7.60 -2.39 3.10
CA GLY A 36 8.86 -1.80 3.54
C GLY A 36 9.95 -1.94 2.47
N LEU A 37 10.07 -3.13 1.87
CA LEU A 37 11.01 -3.35 0.75
C LEU A 37 10.72 -2.43 -0.44
N SER A 38 9.44 -2.27 -0.80
CA SER A 38 9.03 -1.38 -1.86
C SER A 38 9.41 0.07 -1.55
N ILE A 39 9.19 0.54 -0.32
CA ILE A 39 9.57 1.91 0.08
C ILE A 39 11.09 2.11 -0.01
N VAL A 40 11.88 1.16 0.51
CA VAL A 40 13.35 1.19 0.48
C VAL A 40 13.88 1.25 -0.95
N VAL A 41 13.21 0.61 -1.91
CA VAL A 41 13.58 0.66 -3.33
C VAL A 41 13.11 1.95 -4.00
N VAL A 42 11.90 2.40 -3.71
CA VAL A 42 11.26 3.55 -4.37
C VAL A 42 11.90 4.88 -3.98
N ILE A 43 12.27 5.07 -2.70
CA ILE A 43 12.81 6.34 -2.22
C ILE A 43 14.12 6.72 -2.95
N PRO A 44 15.14 5.85 -3.04
CA PRO A 44 16.35 6.17 -3.80
C PRO A 44 16.08 6.45 -5.28
N ILE A 45 15.15 5.71 -5.90
CA ILE A 45 14.75 5.95 -7.29
C ILE A 45 14.11 7.33 -7.43
N TYR A 46 13.24 7.71 -6.49
CA TYR A 46 12.62 9.03 -6.46
C TYR A 46 13.69 10.13 -6.32
N ASP A 47 14.56 10.03 -5.31
CA ASP A 47 15.55 11.08 -5.01
C ASP A 47 16.66 11.18 -6.07
N ARG A 48 17.12 10.06 -6.61
CA ARG A 48 18.29 10.02 -7.53
C ARG A 48 17.94 10.06 -9.00
N ALA A 49 16.75 9.61 -9.40
CA ALA A 49 16.34 9.64 -10.79
C ALA A 49 15.21 10.64 -11.01
N PHE A 50 14.11 10.53 -10.27
CA PHE A 50 12.92 11.36 -10.54
C PHE A 50 13.16 12.84 -10.23
N VAL A 51 13.69 13.19 -9.06
CA VAL A 51 13.92 14.59 -8.65
C VAL A 51 14.82 15.36 -9.62
N PRO A 52 16.02 14.88 -10.02
CA PRO A 52 16.86 15.63 -10.96
C PRO A 52 16.24 15.77 -12.35
N ILE A 53 15.56 14.73 -12.84
CA ILE A 53 14.88 14.78 -14.15
C ILE A 53 13.71 15.78 -14.10
N ALA A 54 12.86 15.67 -13.08
CA ALA A 54 11.74 16.58 -12.90
C ALA A 54 12.24 18.01 -12.69
N GLY A 55 13.31 18.22 -11.93
CA GLY A 55 13.89 19.54 -11.68
C GLY A 55 14.45 20.19 -12.95
N ALA A 56 15.08 19.40 -13.83
CA ALA A 56 15.52 19.88 -15.14
C ALA A 56 14.36 20.33 -16.04
N LEU A 57 13.18 19.69 -15.91
CA LEU A 57 12.00 19.99 -16.72
C LEU A 57 11.15 21.13 -16.12
N THR A 58 10.99 21.18 -14.80
CA THR A 58 10.12 22.15 -14.12
C THR A 58 10.86 23.40 -13.65
N GLY A 59 12.20 23.38 -13.66
CA GLY A 59 13.05 24.44 -13.11
C GLY A 59 13.02 24.53 -11.58
N ARG A 60 12.50 23.51 -10.88
CA ARG A 60 12.37 23.51 -9.42
C ARG A 60 13.41 22.59 -8.77
N PRO A 61 14.06 23.00 -7.68
CA PRO A 61 15.07 22.18 -7.01
C PRO A 61 14.50 20.86 -6.45
N ALA A 62 13.23 20.84 -6.05
CA ALA A 62 12.53 19.64 -5.57
C ALA A 62 11.87 18.81 -6.70
N GLY A 63 11.98 19.25 -7.96
CA GLY A 63 11.33 18.60 -9.11
C GLY A 63 9.83 18.85 -9.22
N ILE A 64 9.04 18.45 -8.23
CA ILE A 64 7.59 18.67 -8.16
C ILE A 64 7.18 19.31 -6.84
N THR A 65 5.95 19.82 -6.72
CA THR A 65 5.47 20.28 -5.41
C THR A 65 5.14 19.12 -4.49
N THR A 66 5.18 19.35 -3.19
CA THR A 66 4.76 18.39 -2.16
C THR A 66 3.31 17.93 -2.37
N LEU A 67 2.41 18.85 -2.75
CA LEU A 67 1.02 18.50 -3.09
C LEU A 67 0.90 17.60 -4.33
N GLN A 68 1.71 17.82 -5.36
CA GLN A 68 1.74 16.94 -6.54
C GLN A 68 2.23 15.54 -6.16
N ARG A 69 3.26 15.45 -5.31
CA ARG A 69 3.78 14.18 -4.77
C ARG A 69 2.69 13.42 -4.02
N ILE A 70 1.96 14.09 -3.13
CA ILE A 70 0.81 13.51 -2.41
C ILE A 70 -0.25 13.02 -3.41
N GLY A 71 -0.61 13.85 -4.39
CA GLY A 71 -1.61 13.51 -5.41
C GLY A 71 -1.24 12.27 -6.23
N ILE A 72 0.03 12.11 -6.60
CA ILE A 72 0.55 10.90 -7.27
C ILE A 72 0.36 9.68 -6.37
N GLY A 73 0.73 9.77 -5.09
CA GLY A 73 0.55 8.68 -4.13
C GLY A 73 -0.92 8.27 -3.97
N LEU A 74 -1.83 9.24 -3.88
CA LEU A 74 -3.27 8.98 -3.84
C LEU A 74 -3.77 8.31 -5.13
N PHE A 75 -3.30 8.74 -6.29
CA PHE A 75 -3.65 8.12 -7.57
C PHE A 75 -3.17 6.65 -7.65
N ILE A 76 -1.93 6.38 -7.23
CA ILE A 76 -1.39 5.01 -7.15
C ILE A 76 -2.18 4.17 -6.16
N SER A 77 -2.68 4.75 -5.07
CA SER A 77 -3.55 4.03 -4.11
C SER A 77 -4.86 3.54 -4.74
N ILE A 78 -5.41 4.28 -5.71
CA ILE A 78 -6.58 3.85 -6.48
C ILE A 78 -6.22 2.65 -7.35
N ILE A 79 -5.09 2.74 -8.07
CA ILE A 79 -4.57 1.63 -8.89
C ILE A 79 -4.33 0.38 -8.03
N CYS A 80 -3.78 0.55 -6.83
CA CYS A 80 -3.58 -0.54 -5.87
C CYS A 80 -4.89 -1.26 -5.53
N MET A 81 -5.99 -0.53 -5.32
CA MET A 81 -7.30 -1.14 -5.04
C MET A 81 -7.87 -1.85 -6.28
N VAL A 82 -7.65 -1.32 -7.48
CA VAL A 82 -8.02 -2.00 -8.73
C VAL A 82 -7.26 -3.32 -8.87
N VAL A 83 -5.95 -3.31 -8.62
CA VAL A 83 -5.12 -4.53 -8.63
C VAL A 83 -5.63 -5.54 -7.61
N ALA A 84 -5.92 -5.11 -6.37
CA ALA A 84 -6.46 -5.98 -5.34
C ALA A 84 -7.82 -6.59 -5.74
N ALA A 85 -8.70 -5.81 -6.37
CA ALA A 85 -9.97 -6.30 -6.88
C ALA A 85 -9.80 -7.35 -8.00
N VAL A 86 -8.83 -7.16 -8.89
CA VAL A 86 -8.50 -8.14 -9.94
C VAL A 86 -7.95 -9.44 -9.34
N VAL A 87 -7.04 -9.34 -8.36
CA VAL A 87 -6.48 -10.50 -7.66
C VAL A 87 -7.59 -11.25 -6.91
N GLU A 88 -8.50 -10.54 -6.25
CA GLU A 88 -9.63 -11.15 -5.57
C GLU A 88 -10.59 -11.83 -6.54
N LYS A 89 -10.87 -11.22 -7.69
CA LYS A 89 -11.66 -11.85 -8.76
C LYS A 89 -11.01 -13.16 -9.22
N LYS A 90 -9.69 -13.21 -9.36
CA LYS A 90 -8.97 -14.44 -9.72
C LYS A 90 -9.08 -15.50 -8.61
N ARG A 91 -8.98 -15.10 -7.34
CA ARG A 91 -9.15 -16.00 -6.19
C ARG A 91 -10.54 -16.61 -6.16
N LEU A 92 -11.58 -15.80 -6.32
CA LEU A 92 -12.97 -16.24 -6.35
C LEU A 92 -13.25 -17.18 -7.52
N ASN A 93 -12.76 -16.87 -8.72
CA ASN A 93 -12.88 -17.77 -9.88
C ASN A 93 -12.19 -19.12 -9.65
N THR A 94 -11.02 -19.11 -9.00
CA THR A 94 -10.31 -20.36 -8.68
C THR A 94 -11.08 -21.19 -7.66
N ALA A 95 -11.69 -20.55 -6.66
CA ALA A 95 -12.56 -21.21 -5.69
C ALA A 95 -13.81 -21.80 -6.36
N LEU A 96 -14.43 -21.06 -7.28
CA LEU A 96 -15.55 -21.52 -8.12
C LEU A 96 -15.20 -22.78 -8.92
N GLU A 97 -14.09 -22.75 -9.65
CA GLU A 97 -13.63 -23.86 -10.50
C GLU A 97 -13.36 -25.15 -9.70
N HIS A 98 -12.97 -25.02 -8.43
CA HIS A 98 -12.69 -26.16 -7.55
C HIS A 98 -13.85 -26.52 -6.62
N GLY A 99 -15.02 -25.86 -6.75
CA GLY A 99 -16.19 -26.10 -5.90
C GLY A 99 -15.98 -25.72 -4.42
N LEU A 100 -15.09 -24.76 -4.14
CA LEU A 100 -14.64 -24.39 -2.79
C LEU A 100 -15.35 -23.14 -2.21
N ILE A 101 -16.36 -22.58 -2.88
CA ILE A 101 -17.00 -21.31 -2.49
C ILE A 101 -17.65 -21.39 -1.12
N ASP A 102 -18.36 -22.49 -0.85
CA ASP A 102 -19.12 -22.69 0.38
C ASP A 102 -18.29 -23.34 1.50
N LEU A 103 -16.97 -23.48 1.29
CA LEU A 103 -16.03 -24.13 2.20
C LEU A 103 -15.07 -23.09 2.81
N PRO A 104 -15.49 -22.35 3.85
CA PRO A 104 -14.78 -21.18 4.37
C PRO A 104 -13.39 -21.46 4.96
N ASN A 105 -13.08 -22.73 5.25
CA ASN A 105 -11.82 -23.15 5.88
C ASN A 105 -10.89 -23.93 4.95
N THR A 106 -11.22 -24.02 3.66
CA THR A 106 -10.40 -24.79 2.71
C THR A 106 -9.41 -23.89 2.00
N THR A 107 -8.18 -24.38 1.86
CA THR A 107 -7.14 -23.69 1.13
C THR A 107 -7.47 -23.66 -0.36
N ILE A 108 -7.54 -22.46 -0.93
CA ILE A 108 -7.74 -22.26 -2.36
C ILE A 108 -6.41 -22.57 -3.06
N PRO A 109 -6.42 -23.35 -4.16
CA PRO A 109 -5.22 -23.74 -4.90
C PRO A 109 -4.69 -22.58 -5.77
N MET A 110 -4.45 -21.43 -5.13
CA MET A 110 -3.86 -20.24 -5.70
C MET A 110 -2.68 -19.84 -4.82
N SER A 111 -1.54 -19.56 -5.44
CA SER A 111 -0.33 -19.22 -4.70
C SER A 111 -0.44 -17.86 -3.99
N ILE A 112 0.06 -17.78 -2.76
CA ILE A 112 0.11 -16.54 -1.97
C ILE A 112 0.87 -15.40 -2.69
N TRP A 113 1.80 -15.72 -3.60
CA TRP A 113 2.59 -14.74 -4.34
C TRP A 113 1.76 -13.85 -5.28
N TRP A 114 0.54 -14.24 -5.61
CA TRP A 114 -0.41 -13.39 -6.35
C TRP A 114 -0.81 -12.12 -5.58
N LEU A 115 -0.56 -12.06 -4.26
CA LEU A 115 -0.79 -10.86 -3.45
C LEU A 115 0.37 -9.85 -3.54
N LEU A 116 1.53 -10.21 -4.10
CA LEU A 116 2.66 -9.28 -4.20
C LEU A 116 2.33 -7.97 -4.93
N PRO A 117 1.60 -7.96 -6.06
CA PRO A 117 1.33 -6.73 -6.80
C PRO A 117 0.58 -5.67 -5.97
N GLN A 118 -0.40 -6.07 -5.16
CA GLN A 118 -1.13 -5.13 -4.30
C GLN A 118 -0.28 -4.63 -3.13
N TYR A 119 0.57 -5.46 -2.52
CA TYR A 119 1.49 -5.03 -1.46
C TYR A 119 2.57 -4.08 -1.97
N ILE A 120 3.16 -4.36 -3.14
CA ILE A 120 4.16 -3.49 -3.78
C ILE A 120 3.53 -2.16 -4.20
N SER A 121 2.38 -2.20 -4.89
CA SER A 121 1.68 -0.98 -5.31
C SER A 121 1.30 -0.11 -4.12
N PHE A 122 0.89 -0.73 -3.01
CA PHE A 122 0.62 -0.02 -1.77
C PHE A 122 1.88 0.65 -1.21
N GLY A 123 3.02 -0.05 -1.14
CA GLY A 123 4.28 0.54 -0.66
C GLY A 123 4.77 1.70 -1.53
N ILE A 124 4.59 1.63 -2.86
CA ILE A 124 4.85 2.77 -3.75
C ILE A 124 3.92 3.94 -3.40
N ALA A 125 2.61 3.71 -3.28
CA ALA A 125 1.65 4.76 -2.93
C ALA A 125 1.99 5.43 -1.59
N GLU A 126 2.40 4.62 -0.61
CA GLU A 126 2.78 5.06 0.74
C GLU A 126 4.04 5.93 0.71
N ALA A 127 5.08 5.54 -0.05
CA ALA A 127 6.31 6.32 -0.20
C ALA A 127 6.06 7.73 -0.77
N PHE A 128 5.08 7.88 -1.66
CA PHE A 128 4.71 9.19 -2.21
C PHE A 128 3.78 9.97 -1.27
N THR A 129 2.77 9.31 -0.70
CA THR A 129 1.74 9.97 0.11
C THR A 129 2.25 10.33 1.50
N MET A 130 2.85 9.40 2.23
CA MET A 130 3.27 9.65 3.62
C MET A 130 4.41 10.64 3.71
N VAL A 131 5.45 10.47 2.89
CA VAL A 131 6.58 11.40 2.89
C VAL A 131 6.11 12.80 2.50
N GLY A 132 5.25 12.92 1.49
CA GLY A 132 4.67 14.19 1.09
C GLY A 132 3.79 14.83 2.18
N LEU A 133 2.94 14.04 2.87
CA LEU A 133 2.11 14.55 3.97
C LEU A 133 2.97 15.04 5.15
N GLN A 134 4.01 14.28 5.51
CA GLN A 134 4.92 14.67 6.59
C GLN A 134 5.64 15.98 6.25
N GLU A 135 6.20 16.09 5.05
CA GLU A 135 6.85 17.31 4.54
C GLU A 135 5.88 18.49 4.54
N PHE A 136 4.65 18.30 4.02
CA PHE A 136 3.64 19.36 3.97
C PHE A 136 3.24 19.86 5.35
N PHE A 137 2.90 18.96 6.29
CA PHE A 137 2.49 19.37 7.64
C PHE A 137 3.66 19.94 8.45
N TYR A 138 4.90 19.56 8.15
CA TYR A 138 6.06 20.13 8.80
C TYR A 138 6.35 21.55 8.30
N ASP A 139 6.26 21.78 7.00
CA ASP A 139 6.62 23.05 6.36
C ASP A 139 5.53 24.13 6.47
N GLN A 140 4.26 23.73 6.49
CA GLN A 140 3.14 24.68 6.51
C GLN A 140 2.73 25.13 7.92
N VAL A 141 3.21 24.45 8.95
CA VAL A 141 2.82 24.71 10.34
C VAL A 141 3.90 25.57 11.02
N PRO A 142 3.53 26.65 11.75
CA PRO A 142 4.48 27.43 12.52
C PRO A 142 5.30 26.57 13.48
N ASN A 143 6.54 26.96 13.76
CA ASN A 143 7.45 26.18 14.60
C ASN A 143 6.86 25.86 15.99
N GLU A 144 6.08 26.78 16.54
CA GLU A 144 5.43 26.67 17.85
C GLU A 144 4.30 25.63 17.85
N LEU A 145 3.77 25.28 16.68
CA LEU A 145 2.62 24.37 16.50
C LEU A 145 3.01 23.04 15.83
N ARG A 146 4.30 22.73 15.69
CA ARG A 146 4.77 21.53 14.99
C ARG A 146 4.21 20.22 15.55
N SER A 147 3.99 20.14 16.87
CA SER A 147 3.33 19.00 17.52
C SER A 147 1.86 18.83 17.10
N VAL A 148 1.16 19.95 16.87
CA VAL A 148 -0.21 19.98 16.34
C VAL A 148 -0.21 19.55 14.87
N GLY A 149 0.79 19.95 14.08
CA GLY A 149 0.96 19.46 12.71
C GLY A 149 1.08 17.93 12.66
N LEU A 150 1.88 17.34 13.55
CA LEU A 150 2.03 15.89 13.65
C LEU A 150 0.74 15.19 14.13
N SER A 151 0.00 15.79 15.06
CA SER A 151 -1.27 15.22 15.53
C SER A 151 -2.34 15.25 14.44
N LEU A 152 -2.39 16.30 13.62
CA LEU A 152 -3.25 16.38 12.44
C LEU A 152 -2.85 15.32 11.40
N TYR A 153 -1.56 15.12 11.15
CA TYR A 153 -1.09 14.02 10.30
C TYR A 153 -1.57 12.65 10.80
N LEU A 154 -1.43 12.36 12.10
CA LEU A 154 -1.88 11.11 12.70
C LEU A 154 -3.41 10.95 12.65
N SER A 155 -4.17 12.04 12.81
CA SER A 155 -5.63 12.01 12.77
C SER A 155 -6.17 11.57 11.40
N VAL A 156 -5.47 11.89 10.30
CA VAL A 156 -5.81 11.41 8.95
C VAL A 156 -5.90 9.87 8.90
N PHE A 157 -4.96 9.15 9.54
CA PHE A 157 -5.01 7.68 9.62
C PHE A 157 -6.14 7.18 10.49
N GLY A 158 -6.41 7.87 11.61
CA GLY A 158 -7.53 7.56 12.50
C GLY A 158 -8.87 7.66 11.78
N VAL A 159 -9.13 8.81 11.15
CA VAL A 159 -10.35 9.05 10.36
C VAL A 159 -10.45 8.05 9.21
N GLY A 160 -9.36 7.83 8.48
CA GLY A 160 -9.34 6.86 7.38
C GLY A 160 -9.64 5.43 7.83
N SER A 161 -9.19 5.03 9.02
CA SER A 161 -9.49 3.72 9.60
C SER A 161 -10.95 3.62 10.04
N LEU A 162 -11.51 4.65 10.68
CA LEU A 162 -12.93 4.70 11.05
C LEU A 162 -13.83 4.60 9.81
N LEU A 163 -13.53 5.36 8.76
CA LEU A 163 -14.24 5.27 7.48
C LEU A 163 -14.15 3.87 6.87
N SER A 164 -12.98 3.23 6.97
CA SER A 164 -12.82 1.85 6.49
C SER A 164 -13.68 0.86 7.27
N SER A 165 -13.82 1.02 8.59
CA SER A 165 -14.66 0.16 9.43
C SER A 165 -16.15 0.40 9.24
N LEU A 166 -16.55 1.57 8.72
CA LEU A 166 -17.93 1.82 8.32
C LEU A 166 -18.27 1.20 6.96
N LEU A 167 -17.26 1.09 6.09
CA LEU A 167 -17.42 0.58 4.73
C LEU A 167 -17.36 -0.95 4.64
N VAL A 168 -16.62 -1.60 5.55
CA VAL A 168 -16.39 -3.05 5.63
C VAL A 168 -16.85 -3.56 6.98
#